data_AF-A0AAJ4MP55-F1
#
_entry.id   AF-A0AAJ4MP55-F1
#
_cell.length_a   1.000
_cell.length_b   1.000
_cell.length_c   1.000
_cell.angle_alpha   90.00
_cell.angle_beta   90.00
_cell.angle_gamma   90.00
#
_symmetry.space_group_name_H-M   'P 1'
#
loop_
_entity.id
_entity.type
_entity.pdbx_description
1 polymer ?
#
loop_
_entity_poly.entity_id
_entity_poly.type
_entity_poly.pdbx_seq_one_letter_code
_entity_poly.pdbx_strand_id
1 'polypeptide(L)'
;MATLIDPDFRARLRVLNEKYAAGVPALLQAITQASGRCDSEGPSLEPLTELHRALHAVAGSAATFGFAALGQECRRIEQLVRAMLNAPAQAVAEWPAVRAQVVALLDWAGRDAAATHFTA
;
A
#
# COMPACT_ATOMS: atom_id res chain seq x y z
N MET A 1 -10.89 30.58 -23.53
CA MET A 1 -11.02 29.13 -23.77
C MET A 1 -9.82 28.43 -23.13
N ALA A 2 -10.06 27.66 -22.06
CA ALA A 2 -9.16 26.62 -21.57
C ALA A 2 -8.91 25.59 -22.70
N THR A 3 -7.80 24.87 -22.85
CA THR A 3 -6.67 24.54 -21.97
C THR A 3 -5.54 24.08 -22.91
N LEU A 4 -4.47 24.87 -23.07
CA LEU A 4 -3.19 24.32 -23.53
C LEU A 4 -2.57 23.69 -22.29
N ILE A 5 -2.84 22.41 -22.04
CA ILE A 5 -2.06 21.67 -21.05
C ILE A 5 -0.63 21.64 -21.61
N ASP A 6 0.22 22.47 -21.02
CA ASP A 6 1.64 22.65 -21.34
C ASP A 6 2.32 21.28 -21.60
N PRO A 7 2.87 21.06 -22.81
CA PRO A 7 3.63 19.84 -23.12
C PRO A 7 4.72 19.53 -22.08
N ASP A 8 5.35 20.56 -21.50
CA ASP A 8 6.38 20.39 -20.47
C ASP A 8 5.79 19.86 -19.17
N PHE A 9 4.58 20.26 -18.80
CA PHE A 9 3.87 19.74 -17.64
C PHE A 9 3.54 18.25 -17.80
N ARG A 10 3.07 17.85 -18.99
CA ARG A 10 2.80 16.43 -19.32
C ARG A 10 4.07 15.59 -19.32
N ALA A 11 5.17 16.13 -19.84
CA ALA A 11 6.47 15.46 -19.81
C ALA A 11 6.96 15.25 -18.37
N ARG A 12 6.87 16.29 -17.51
CA ARG A 12 7.24 16.19 -16.09
C ARG A 12 6.38 15.18 -15.33
N LEU A 13 5.07 15.17 -15.54
CA LEU A 13 4.18 14.18 -14.93
C LEU A 13 4.54 12.76 -15.36
N ARG A 14 4.87 12.55 -16.64
CA ARG A 14 5.30 11.23 -17.13
C ARG A 14 6.55 10.73 -16.42
N VAL A 15 7.57 11.59 -16.28
CA VAL A 15 8.81 11.26 -15.56
C VAL A 15 8.53 10.91 -14.10
N LEU A 16 7.63 11.64 -13.44
CA LEU A 16 7.22 11.33 -12.06
C LEU A 16 6.49 9.99 -11.97
N ASN A 17 5.58 9.70 -12.90
CA ASN A 17 4.88 8.42 -12.96
C ASN A 17 5.85 7.25 -13.19
N GLU A 18 6.80 7.39 -14.11
CA GLU A 18 7.84 6.39 -14.39
C GLU A 18 8.73 6.15 -13.16
N LYS A 19 9.13 7.23 -12.47
CA LYS A 19 9.88 7.13 -11.21
C LYS A 19 9.08 6.43 -10.13
N TYR A 20 7.78 6.73 -10.00
CA TYR A 20 6.92 6.06 -9.04
C TYR A 20 6.80 4.58 -9.36
N ALA A 21 6.51 4.24 -10.62
CA ALA A 21 6.40 2.87 -11.10
C ALA A 21 7.68 2.06 -10.82
N ALA A 22 8.86 2.65 -11.07
CA ALA A 22 10.15 2.04 -10.73
C ALA A 22 10.36 1.85 -9.21
N GLY A 23 9.69 2.67 -8.38
CA GLY A 23 9.73 2.58 -6.92
C GLY A 23 8.69 1.63 -6.31
N VAL A 24 7.65 1.23 -7.04
CA VAL A 24 6.59 0.34 -6.54
C VAL A 24 7.16 -0.95 -5.93
N PRO A 25 8.12 -1.67 -6.55
CA PRO A 25 8.70 -2.88 -5.95
C PRO A 25 9.28 -2.64 -4.55
N ALA A 26 9.95 -1.50 -4.33
CA ALA A 26 10.50 -1.16 -3.03
C ALA A 26 9.40 -0.85 -2.00
N LEU A 27 8.30 -0.22 -2.43
CA LEU A 27 7.12 0.01 -1.59
C LEU A 27 6.46 -1.31 -1.16
N LEU A 28 6.29 -2.25 -2.09
CA LEU A 28 5.77 -3.59 -1.78
C LEU A 28 6.70 -4.36 -0.84
N GLN A 29 8.02 -4.23 -1.03
CA GLN A 29 9.00 -4.83 -0.15
C GLN A 29 8.92 -4.24 1.27
N ALA A 30 8.70 -2.94 1.43
CA ALA A 30 8.50 -2.31 2.73
C ALA A 30 7.26 -2.87 3.45
N ILE A 31 6.14 -3.05 2.75
CA ILE A 31 4.93 -3.69 3.29
C ILE A 31 5.23 -5.14 3.69
N THR A 32 5.96 -5.87 2.86
CA THR A 32 6.36 -7.27 3.13
C THR A 32 7.19 -7.37 4.40
N GLN A 33 8.19 -6.51 4.57
CA GLN A 33 9.05 -6.49 5.76
C GLN A 33 8.26 -6.13 7.02
N ALA A 34 7.42 -5.10 6.97
CA ALA A 34 6.62 -4.69 8.11
C ALA A 34 5.59 -5.77 8.52
N SER A 35 4.98 -6.44 7.54
CA SER A 35 4.11 -7.60 7.79
C SER A 35 4.89 -8.77 8.38
N GLY A 36 6.11 -9.02 7.91
CA GLY A 36 7.00 -10.05 8.45
C GLY A 36 7.37 -9.79 9.90
N ARG A 37 7.58 -8.52 10.30
CA ARG A 37 7.81 -8.16 11.71
C ARG A 37 6.59 -8.49 12.58
N CYS A 38 5.38 -8.26 12.10
CA CYS A 38 4.16 -8.63 12.81
C CYS A 38 4.05 -10.17 13.00
N ASP A 39 4.57 -10.96 12.05
CA ASP A 39 4.64 -12.43 12.17
C ASP A 39 5.70 -12.88 13.19
N SER A 40 6.88 -12.26 13.19
CA SER A 40 8.02 -12.69 14.01
C SER A 40 8.02 -12.14 15.44
N GLU A 41 7.62 -10.89 15.61
CA GLU A 41 7.62 -10.16 16.90
C GLU A 41 6.21 -10.10 17.51
N GLY A 42 5.20 -10.52 16.75
CA GLY A 42 3.78 -10.40 17.09
C GLY A 42 3.19 -9.06 16.64
N PRO A 43 1.86 -8.99 16.44
CA PRO A 43 1.13 -7.78 16.04
C PRO A 43 0.99 -6.82 17.23
N SER A 44 2.12 -6.33 17.73
CA SER A 44 2.22 -5.36 18.81
C SER A 44 2.30 -3.92 18.27
N LEU A 45 2.33 -2.94 19.18
CA LEU A 45 2.23 -1.51 18.82
C LEU A 45 3.26 -1.10 17.76
N GLU A 46 4.53 -1.48 17.91
CA GLU A 46 5.61 -1.06 17.01
C GLU A 46 5.49 -1.71 15.61
N PRO A 47 5.44 -3.07 15.46
CA PRO A 47 5.26 -3.70 14.15
C PRO A 47 3.98 -3.25 13.42
N LEU A 48 2.85 -3.12 14.13
CA LEU A 48 1.60 -2.64 13.53
C LEU A 48 1.70 -1.18 13.08
N THR A 49 2.43 -0.34 13.83
CA THR A 49 2.67 1.06 13.44
C THR A 49 3.49 1.15 12.16
N GLU A 50 4.51 0.30 12.01
CA GLU A 50 5.31 0.25 10.80
C GLU A 50 4.51 -0.23 9.59
N LEU A 51 3.72 -1.29 9.75
CA LEU A 51 2.84 -1.77 8.70
C LEU A 51 1.82 -0.72 8.29
N HIS A 52 1.20 -0.05 9.27
CA HIS A 52 0.28 1.06 9.03
C HIS A 52 0.94 2.19 8.23
N ARG A 53 2.16 2.59 8.58
CA ARG A 53 2.92 3.64 7.86
C ARG A 53 3.26 3.23 6.43
N ALA A 54 3.70 1.99 6.22
CA ALA A 54 4.01 1.47 4.89
C ALA A 54 2.77 1.47 3.98
N LEU A 55 1.64 0.99 4.49
CA LEU A 55 0.36 1.02 3.77
C LEU A 55 -0.11 2.46 3.50
N HIS A 56 0.01 3.35 4.48
CA HIS A 56 -0.37 4.76 4.36
C HIS A 56 0.41 5.49 3.26
N ALA A 57 1.72 5.26 3.18
CA ALA A 57 2.57 5.89 2.17
C ALA A 57 2.12 5.52 0.74
N VAL A 58 1.77 4.25 0.51
CA VAL A 58 1.24 3.79 -0.78
C VAL A 58 -0.17 4.35 -1.00
N ALA A 59 -1.06 4.21 -0.03
CA ALA A 59 -2.44 4.68 -0.11
C ALA A 59 -2.56 6.17 -0.46
N GLY A 60 -1.69 7.01 0.11
CA GLY A 60 -1.70 8.46 -0.11
C GLY A 60 -1.10 8.91 -1.44
N SER A 61 -0.30 8.08 -2.10
CA SER A 61 0.45 8.48 -3.30
C SER A 61 0.02 7.76 -4.58
N ALA A 62 -0.42 6.51 -4.49
CA ALA A 62 -0.60 5.61 -5.63
C ALA A 62 -1.61 6.12 -6.67
N ALA A 63 -2.75 6.68 -6.24
CA ALA A 63 -3.78 7.20 -7.15
C ALA A 63 -3.25 8.33 -8.05
N THR A 64 -2.36 9.18 -7.54
CA THR A 64 -1.77 10.30 -8.29
C THR A 64 -0.92 9.82 -9.47
N PHE A 65 -0.29 8.65 -9.34
CA PHE A 65 0.66 8.11 -10.31
C PHE A 65 0.09 6.98 -11.17
N GLY A 66 -1.23 6.76 -11.15
CA GLY A 66 -1.90 5.76 -11.99
C GLY A 66 -2.09 4.38 -11.34
N PHE A 67 -1.81 4.24 -10.05
CA PHE A 67 -1.91 2.98 -9.29
C PHE A 67 -3.15 2.99 -8.38
N ALA A 68 -4.30 3.39 -8.91
CA ALA A 68 -5.49 3.67 -8.10
C ALA A 68 -5.99 2.44 -7.31
N ALA A 69 -6.06 1.27 -7.95
CA ALA A 69 -6.51 0.04 -7.28
C ALA A 69 -5.56 -0.37 -6.14
N LEU A 70 -4.25 -0.31 -6.39
CA LEU A 70 -3.23 -0.55 -5.35
C LEU A 70 -3.43 0.40 -4.16
N GLY A 71 -3.58 1.70 -4.42
CA GLY A 71 -3.80 2.70 -3.38
C GLY A 71 -5.07 2.44 -2.56
N GLN A 72 -6.16 2.06 -3.22
CA GLN A 72 -7.43 1.74 -2.56
C GLN A 72 -7.32 0.51 -1.66
N GLU A 73 -6.69 -0.56 -2.12
CA GLU A 73 -6.50 -1.75 -1.30
C GLU A 73 -5.54 -1.51 -0.14
N CYS A 74 -4.45 -0.78 -0.36
CA CYS A 74 -3.56 -0.34 0.72
C CYS A 74 -4.33 0.47 1.77
N ARG A 75 -5.19 1.41 1.35
CA ARG A 75 -6.04 2.21 2.26
C ARG A 75 -7.00 1.32 3.05
N ARG A 76 -7.62 0.33 2.40
CA ARG A 76 -8.57 -0.59 3.04
C ARG A 76 -7.88 -1.40 4.14
N ILE A 77 -6.72 -1.98 3.85
CA ILE A 77 -5.94 -2.75 4.82
C ILE A 77 -5.37 -1.83 5.91
N GLU A 78 -4.93 -0.61 5.55
CA GLU A 78 -4.47 0.40 6.50
C GLU A 78 -5.51 0.69 7.59
N GLN A 79 -6.80 0.74 7.24
CA GLN A 79 -7.87 0.93 8.23
C GLN A 79 -8.06 -0.27 9.15
N LEU A 80 -7.86 -1.50 8.66
CA LEU A 80 -7.88 -2.71 9.49
C LEU A 80 -6.72 -2.69 10.50
N VAL A 81 -5.51 -2.39 10.03
CA VAL A 81 -4.34 -2.27 10.91
C VAL A 81 -4.54 -1.14 11.92
N ARG A 82 -5.15 -0.02 11.52
CA ARG A 82 -5.52 1.07 12.43
C ARG A 82 -6.52 0.63 13.49
N ALA A 83 -7.49 -0.22 13.16
CA ALA A 83 -8.42 -0.78 14.14
C ALA A 83 -7.69 -1.63 15.18
N MET A 84 -6.75 -2.48 14.75
CA MET A 84 -5.92 -3.28 15.64
C MET A 84 -5.05 -2.42 16.57
N LEU A 85 -4.50 -1.31 16.06
CA LEU A 85 -3.76 -0.33 16.88
C LEU A 85 -4.63 0.30 17.98
N ASN A 86 -5.93 0.51 17.70
CA ASN A 86 -6.87 1.06 18.67
C ASN A 86 -7.40 0.01 19.66
N ALA A 87 -7.28 -1.28 19.33
CA ALA A 87 -7.77 -2.41 20.12
C ALA A 87 -6.69 -3.50 20.28
N PRO A 88 -5.55 -3.19 20.94
CA PRO A 88 -4.38 -4.08 20.98
C PRO A 88 -4.68 -5.44 21.64
N ALA A 89 -5.69 -5.52 22.52
CA ALA A 89 -6.12 -6.77 23.14
C ALA A 89 -6.68 -7.80 22.13
N GLN A 90 -7.20 -7.36 20.98
CA GLN A 90 -7.72 -8.23 19.92
C GLN A 90 -6.71 -8.47 18.79
N ALA A 91 -5.63 -7.70 18.73
CA ALA A 91 -4.68 -7.71 17.61
C ALA A 91 -4.12 -9.10 17.29
N VAL A 92 -3.79 -9.90 18.30
CA VAL A 92 -3.27 -11.27 18.09
C VAL A 92 -4.31 -12.18 17.43
N ALA A 93 -5.58 -12.05 17.81
CA ALA A 93 -6.67 -12.86 17.24
C ALA A 93 -7.06 -12.41 15.83
N GLU A 94 -6.99 -11.10 15.55
CA GLU A 94 -7.36 -10.52 14.25
C GLU A 94 -6.23 -10.61 13.20
N TRP A 95 -4.97 -10.67 13.65
CA TRP A 95 -3.81 -10.63 12.77
C TRP A 95 -3.83 -11.67 11.64
N PRO A 96 -4.16 -12.96 11.85
CA PRO A 96 -4.17 -13.93 10.76
C PRO A 96 -5.09 -13.53 9.60
N ALA A 97 -6.25 -12.93 9.88
CA ALA A 97 -7.20 -12.48 8.87
C ALA A 97 -6.71 -11.23 8.11
N VAL A 98 -6.04 -10.29 8.81
CA VAL A 98 -5.44 -9.11 8.18
C VAL A 98 -4.21 -9.50 7.35
N ARG A 99 -3.36 -10.38 7.89
CA ARG A 99 -2.19 -10.94 7.22
C ARG A 99 -2.56 -11.61 5.89
N ALA A 100 -3.62 -12.42 5.86
CA ALA A 100 -4.08 -13.05 4.62
C ALA A 100 -4.41 -12.03 3.53
N GLN A 101 -4.97 -10.87 3.91
CA GLN A 101 -5.28 -9.80 2.97
C GLN A 101 -4.02 -9.04 2.51
N VAL A 102 -3.04 -8.86 3.40
CA VAL A 102 -1.73 -8.30 3.03
C VAL A 102 -1.03 -9.20 2.02
N VAL A 103 -1.04 -10.52 2.23
CA VAL A 103 -0.46 -11.50 1.29
C VAL A 103 -1.19 -11.44 -0.06
N ALA A 104 -2.53 -11.46 -0.07
CA ALA A 104 -3.30 -11.36 -1.32
C ALA A 104 -3.01 -10.06 -2.09
N LEU A 105 -2.85 -8.94 -1.38
CA LEU A 105 -2.44 -7.67 -1.99
C LEU A 105 -1.05 -7.76 -2.62
N LEU A 106 -0.07 -8.31 -1.91
CA LEU A 106 1.31 -8.42 -2.38
C LEU A 106 1.41 -9.38 -3.59
N ASP A 107 0.70 -10.50 -3.57
CA ASP A 107 0.67 -11.48 -4.67
C ASP A 107 0.00 -10.92 -5.92
N TRP A 108 -1.07 -10.14 -5.76
CA TRP A 108 -1.71 -9.42 -6.86
C TRP A 108 -0.79 -8.32 -7.41
N ALA A 109 -0.23 -7.48 -6.55
CA ALA A 109 0.61 -6.36 -6.96
C ALA A 109 1.94 -6.80 -7.58
N GLY A 110 2.46 -7.96 -7.16
CA GLY A 110 3.65 -8.58 -7.75
C GLY A 110 3.42 -9.09 -9.17
N ARG A 111 2.17 -9.38 -9.55
CA ARG A 111 1.79 -9.75 -10.93
C ARG A 111 1.59 -8.50 -11.79
N ASP A 112 0.76 -7.57 -11.33
CA ASP A 112 0.50 -6.30 -12.01
C ASP A 112 -0.07 -5.26 -11.02
N ALA A 113 0.81 -4.47 -10.40
CA ALA A 113 0.40 -3.38 -9.51
C ALA A 113 -0.37 -2.25 -10.21
N ALA A 114 -0.25 -2.12 -11.53
CA ALA A 114 -0.92 -1.09 -12.32
C ALA A 114 -2.31 -1.52 -12.78
N ALA A 115 -2.73 -2.76 -12.50
CA ALA A 115 -4.06 -3.24 -12.82
C ALA A 115 -5.14 -2.33 -12.23
N THR A 116 -6.20 -2.11 -13.00
CA THR A 116 -7.29 -1.19 -12.63
C THR A 116 -8.24 -1.76 -11.59
N HIS A 117 -8.17 -3.06 -11.33
CA HIS A 117 -9.04 -3.78 -10.39
C HIS A 117 -8.23 -4.79 -9.59
N PHE A 118 -8.48 -4.84 -8.28
CA PHE A 118 -7.95 -5.88 -7.41
C PHE A 118 -8.69 -7.20 -7.62
N THR A 119 -7.93 -8.29 -7.68
CA THR A 119 -8.46 -9.66 -7.76
C THR A 119 -7.67 -10.56 -6.79
N ALA A 120 -8.35 -10.99 -5.73
CA ALA A 120 -7.80 -11.85 -4.69
C ALA A 120 -7.60 -13.29 -5.18
#